data_AF-A0A7V5SHG7-F1
#
_entry.id   AF-A0A7V5SHG7-F1
#
_cell.length_a   1.000
_cell.length_b   1.000
_cell.length_c   1.000
_cell.angle_alpha   90.00
_cell.angle_beta   90.00
_cell.angle_gamma   90.00
#
_symmetry.space_group_name_H-M   'P 1'
#
loop_
_entity.id
_entity.type
_entity.pdbx_description
1 polymer ?
#
loop_
_entity_poly.entity_id
_entity_poly.type
_entity_poly.pdbx_seq_one_letter_code
_entity_poly.pdbx_strand_id
1 'polypeptide(L)'
;ELWAETLTEQLLRQLLPIADQLSMALDASASTLESLRQGVELIARNFQRLLEQLGVKPIEVTPGQPFDVYRHEAVLQLPSNDIPAGHVVKEVQRGYFFRDRVLRYARVAVSVGPQSNHQSLPSEESTSNTDANAQ
;
A
#
# COMPACT_ATOMS: atom_id res chain seq x y z
N GLU A 1 -6.94 -10.74 31.93
CA GLU A 1 -8.13 -10.30 31.16
C GLU A 1 -8.47 -8.85 31.45
N LEU A 2 -8.66 -8.45 32.72
CA LEU A 2 -8.99 -7.06 33.11
C LEU A 2 -8.11 -5.96 32.46
N TRP A 3 -6.79 -6.16 32.38
CA TRP A 3 -5.87 -5.17 31.81
C TRP A 3 -6.09 -4.92 30.31
N ALA A 4 -6.48 -5.95 29.55
CA ALA A 4 -6.77 -5.81 28.12
C ALA A 4 -8.08 -5.04 27.91
N GLU A 5 -9.08 -5.28 28.75
CA GLU A 5 -10.36 -4.56 28.75
C GLU A 5 -10.16 -3.09 29.10
N THR A 6 -9.41 -2.77 30.15
CA THR A 6 -9.10 -1.38 30.53
C THR A 6 -8.34 -0.63 29.44
N LEU A 7 -7.36 -1.26 28.78
CA LEU A 7 -6.65 -0.66 27.66
C LEU A 7 -7.56 -0.43 26.45
N THR A 8 -8.43 -1.39 26.16
CA THR A 8 -9.42 -1.27 25.08
C THR A 8 -10.39 -0.12 25.36
N GLU A 9 -10.90 -0.02 26.59
CA GLU A 9 -11.77 1.07 27.02
C GLU A 9 -11.09 2.43 26.87
N GLN A 10 -9.83 2.57 27.29
CA GLN A 10 -9.06 3.79 27.13
C GLN A 10 -8.82 4.17 25.67
N LEU A 11 -8.59 3.19 24.80
CA LEU A 11 -8.46 3.41 23.36
C LEU A 11 -9.79 3.88 22.76
N LEU A 12 -10.89 3.21 23.11
CA LEU A 12 -12.24 3.55 22.64
C LEU A 12 -12.61 4.98 23.05
N ARG A 13 -12.34 5.37 24.30
CA ARG A 13 -12.59 6.74 24.80
C ARG A 13 -11.85 7.81 23.99
N GLN A 14 -10.64 7.51 23.51
CA GLN A 14 -9.87 8.43 22.67
C GLN A 14 -10.34 8.44 21.20
N LEU A 15 -10.96 7.35 20.73
CA LEU A 15 -11.47 7.23 19.37
C LEU A 15 -12.86 7.86 19.19
N LEU A 16 -13.69 7.89 20.24
CA LEU A 16 -15.05 8.44 20.22
C LEU A 16 -15.13 9.86 19.61
N PRO A 17 -14.25 10.82 19.95
CA PRO A 17 -14.30 12.15 19.34
C PRO A 17 -14.18 12.15 17.81
N ILE A 18 -13.46 11.19 17.22
CA ILE A 18 -13.35 11.06 15.77
C ILE A 18 -14.66 10.53 15.18
N ALA A 19 -15.30 9.57 15.85
CA ALA A 19 -16.62 9.07 15.46
C ALA A 19 -17.68 10.18 15.51
N ASP A 20 -17.68 10.99 16.57
CA ASP A 20 -18.59 12.13 16.72
C ASP A 20 -18.40 13.16 15.59
N GLN A 21 -17.14 13.45 15.24
CA GLN A 21 -16.84 14.35 14.12
C GLN A 21 -17.31 13.80 12.77
N LEU A 22 -17.20 12.49 12.54
CA LEU A 22 -17.71 11.83 11.33
C LEU A 22 -19.23 11.92 11.24
N SER A 23 -19.94 11.62 12.33
CA SER A 23 -21.40 11.76 12.38
C SER A 23 -21.84 13.19 12.09
N MET A 24 -21.19 14.18 12.74
CA MET A 24 -21.45 15.60 12.49
C MET A 24 -21.21 16.01 11.02
N ALA A 25 -20.17 15.46 10.39
CA ALA A 25 -19.88 15.74 8.99
C ALA A 25 -20.91 15.14 8.02
N LEU A 26 -21.52 14.00 8.38
CA LEU A 26 -22.56 13.35 7.58
C LEU A 26 -23.93 14.04 7.72
N ASP A 27 -24.25 14.55 8.91
CA ASP A 27 -25.51 15.25 9.18
C ASP A 27 -25.53 16.70 8.65
N ALA A 28 -24.41 17.17 8.09
CA ALA A 28 -24.28 18.50 7.52
C ALA A 28 -25.14 18.65 6.24
N SER A 29 -26.40 19.02 6.41
CA SER A 29 -27.44 19.08 5.36
C SER A 29 -27.26 20.19 4.31
N ALA A 30 -26.23 21.04 4.43
CA ALA A 30 -26.02 22.21 3.56
C ALA A 30 -24.55 22.42 3.11
N SER A 31 -23.76 21.36 3.02
CA SER A 31 -22.34 21.46 2.61
C SER A 31 -22.19 21.35 1.09
N THR A 32 -21.47 22.29 0.47
CA THR A 32 -20.88 22.07 -0.86
C THR A 32 -19.89 20.90 -0.81
N LEU A 33 -19.63 20.25 -1.94
CA LEU A 33 -18.62 19.18 -2.03
C LEU A 33 -17.26 19.62 -1.46
N GLU A 34 -16.88 20.88 -1.67
CA GLU A 34 -15.63 21.44 -1.17
C GLU A 34 -15.64 21.58 0.37
N SER A 35 -16.74 22.07 0.96
CA SER A 35 -16.85 22.14 2.43
C SER A 35 -16.87 20.77 3.09
N LEU A 36 -17.50 19.78 2.45
CA LEU A 36 -17.46 18.38 2.90
C LEU A 36 -16.04 17.82 2.84
N ARG A 37 -15.33 18.05 1.71
CA ARG A 37 -13.93 17.64 1.55
C ARG A 37 -13.04 18.21 2.65
N GLN A 38 -13.18 19.50 2.96
CA GLN A 38 -12.42 20.15 4.03
C GLN A 38 -12.75 19.60 5.42
N GLY A 39 -14.03 19.30 5.69
CA GLY A 39 -14.46 18.65 6.93
C GLY A 39 -13.83 17.28 7.09
N VAL A 40 -13.90 16.43 6.06
CA VAL A 40 -13.27 15.09 6.05
C VAL A 40 -11.75 15.20 6.21
N GLU A 41 -11.11 16.17 5.56
CA GLU A 41 -9.67 16.40 5.69
C GLU A 41 -9.28 16.79 7.12
N LEU A 42 -10.11 17.58 7.81
CA LEU A 42 -9.91 17.91 9.22
C LEU A 42 -10.00 16.67 10.12
N ILE A 43 -11.00 15.81 9.89
CA ILE A 43 -11.17 14.55 10.62
C ILE A 43 -9.96 13.64 10.40
N ALA A 44 -9.51 13.49 9.15
CA ALA A 44 -8.35 12.69 8.81
C ALA A 44 -7.08 13.18 9.54
N ARG A 45 -6.86 14.50 9.60
CA ARG A 45 -5.75 15.09 10.36
C ARG A 45 -5.86 14.82 11.86
N ASN A 46 -7.06 14.96 12.44
CA ASN A 46 -7.27 14.69 13.87
C ASN A 46 -7.00 13.21 14.19
N PHE A 47 -7.47 12.30 13.33
CA PHE A 47 -7.22 10.87 13.48
C PHE A 47 -5.72 10.54 13.39
N GLN A 48 -4.99 11.15 12.45
CA GLN A 48 -3.55 10.98 12.35
C GLN A 48 -2.82 11.47 13.62
N ARG A 49 -3.20 12.62 14.18
CA ARG A 49 -2.61 13.11 15.44
C ARG A 49 -2.88 12.15 16.60
N LEU A 50 -4.07 11.57 16.68
CA LEU A 50 -4.39 10.57 17.70
C LEU A 50 -3.48 9.34 17.56
N LEU A 51 -3.28 8.84 16.33
CA LEU A 51 -2.35 7.74 16.08
C LEU A 51 -0.92 8.08 16.54
N GLU A 52 -0.43 9.28 16.20
CA GLU A 52 0.91 9.74 16.63
C GLU A 52 1.04 9.82 18.15
N GLN A 53 0.02 10.31 18.86
CA GLN A 53 -0.03 10.34 20.32
C GLN A 53 0.00 8.95 20.95
N LEU A 54 -0.65 7.97 20.31
CA LEU A 54 -0.60 6.57 20.71
C LEU A 54 0.72 5.87 20.34
N GLY A 55 1.63 6.58 19.67
CA GLY A 55 2.92 6.05 19.22
C GLY A 55 2.85 5.29 17.90
N VAL A 56 1.75 5.43 17.15
CA VAL A 56 1.59 4.87 15.81
C VAL A 56 2.06 5.89 14.77
N LYS A 57 2.99 5.49 13.90
CA LYS A 57 3.55 6.36 12.86
C LYS A 57 3.43 5.69 11.49
N PRO A 58 3.14 6.44 10.41
CA PRO A 58 3.12 5.86 9.08
C PRO A 58 4.53 5.39 8.66
N ILE A 59 4.58 4.34 7.85
CA ILE A 59 5.80 3.96 7.12
C ILE A 59 5.87 4.85 5.89
N GLU A 60 6.94 5.66 5.79
CA GLU A 60 7.16 6.50 4.62
C GLU A 60 7.49 5.65 3.39
N VAL A 61 6.67 5.79 2.35
CA VAL A 61 6.86 5.10 1.07
C VAL A 61 6.89 6.11 -0.07
N THR A 62 8.07 6.27 -0.66
CA THR A 62 8.25 7.12 -1.83
C THR A 62 8.46 6.28 -3.09
N PRO A 63 7.76 6.57 -4.21
CA PRO A 63 8.07 5.97 -5.51
C PRO A 63 9.56 6.10 -5.85
N GLY A 64 10.16 5.03 -6.36
CA GLY A 64 11.58 4.96 -6.71
C GLY A 64 12.50 4.53 -5.56
N GLN A 65 12.01 4.41 -4.31
CA GLN A 65 12.85 3.89 -3.23
C GLN A 65 13.08 2.37 -3.35
N PRO A 66 14.21 1.83 -2.87
CA PRO A 66 14.43 0.39 -2.82
C PRO A 66 13.35 -0.33 -2.01
N PHE A 67 12.96 -1.52 -2.45
CA PHE A 67 12.09 -2.39 -1.65
C PHE A 67 12.82 -2.86 -0.39
N ASP A 68 12.18 -2.73 0.77
CA ASP A 68 12.70 -3.14 2.07
C ASP A 68 11.79 -4.22 2.65
N VAL A 69 12.30 -5.46 2.75
CA VAL A 69 11.58 -6.64 3.28
C VAL A 69 11.12 -6.42 4.72
N TYR A 70 11.81 -5.58 5.50
CA TYR A 70 11.48 -5.32 6.90
C TYR A 70 10.36 -4.28 7.07
N ARG A 71 9.94 -3.59 6.00
CA ARG A 71 8.96 -2.50 6.08
C ARG A 71 7.84 -2.63 5.06
N HIS A 72 8.09 -3.35 3.96
CA HIS A 72 7.20 -3.44 2.82
C HIS A 72 6.76 -4.88 2.58
N GLU A 73 5.53 -5.01 2.07
CA GLU A 73 4.98 -6.23 1.52
C GLU A 73 4.70 -5.99 0.04
N ALA A 74 5.41 -6.69 -0.84
CA ALA A 74 5.20 -6.58 -2.29
C ALA A 74 3.94 -7.38 -2.67
N VAL A 75 2.87 -6.67 -3.04
CA VAL A 75 1.59 -7.31 -3.39
C VAL A 75 1.23 -7.20 -4.86
N LEU A 76 1.95 -6.37 -5.60
CA LEU A 76 1.80 -6.18 -7.03
C LEU A 76 3.18 -6.01 -7.67
N GLN A 77 3.30 -6.49 -8.90
CA GLN A 77 4.43 -6.22 -9.77
C GLN A 77 3.93 -5.40 -10.96
N LEU A 78 4.53 -4.25 -11.20
CA LEU A 78 4.15 -3.35 -12.29
C LEU A 78 5.37 -3.08 -13.16
N PRO A 79 5.25 -3.17 -14.49
CA PRO A 79 6.32 -2.72 -15.35
C PRO A 79 6.45 -1.19 -15.27
N SER A 80 7.68 -0.69 -15.28
CA SER A 80 7.99 0.73 -15.27
C SER A 80 9.26 1.00 -16.06
N ASN A 81 9.20 1.99 -16.94
CA ASN A 81 10.38 2.46 -17.68
C ASN A 81 11.24 3.42 -16.84
N ASP A 82 10.63 4.08 -15.85
CA ASP A 82 11.28 5.13 -15.05
C ASP A 82 11.85 4.60 -13.74
N ILE A 83 11.27 3.53 -13.19
CA ILE A 83 11.65 2.97 -11.88
C ILE A 83 12.40 1.64 -12.07
N PRO A 84 13.64 1.51 -11.55
CA PRO A 84 14.43 0.29 -11.69
C PRO A 84 13.74 -0.93 -11.10
N ALA A 85 14.04 -2.11 -11.64
CA ALA A 85 13.52 -3.37 -11.10
C ALA A 85 13.86 -3.51 -9.60
N GLY A 86 12.93 -4.06 -8.82
CA GLY A 86 13.08 -4.21 -7.37
C GLY A 86 12.84 -2.94 -6.54
N HIS A 87 12.45 -1.82 -7.16
CA HIS A 87 12.10 -0.58 -6.46
C HIS A 87 10.59 -0.37 -6.40
N VAL A 88 10.13 0.39 -5.40
CA VAL A 88 8.72 0.66 -5.18
C VAL A 88 8.18 1.59 -6.26
N VAL A 89 7.11 1.18 -6.95
CA VAL A 89 6.40 2.01 -7.92
C VAL A 89 5.38 2.91 -7.22
N LYS A 90 4.61 2.34 -6.30
CA LYS A 90 3.62 3.09 -5.50
C LYS A 90 3.24 2.35 -4.23
N GLU A 91 2.83 3.12 -3.24
CA GLU A 91 2.10 2.62 -2.08
C GLU A 91 0.68 2.22 -2.51
N VAL A 92 0.29 0.99 -2.22
CA VAL A 92 -1.08 0.48 -2.43
C VAL A 92 -1.89 0.64 -1.14
N GLN A 93 -1.25 0.39 -0.01
CA GLN A 93 -1.86 0.55 1.30
C GLN A 93 -0.82 0.94 2.34
N ARG A 94 -1.19 1.94 3.15
CA ARG A 94 -0.30 2.47 4.16
C ARG A 94 0.08 1.47 5.23
N GLY A 95 1.39 1.36 5.45
CA GLY A 95 1.97 0.66 6.58
C GLY A 95 2.11 1.57 7.79
N TYR A 96 2.24 0.97 8.97
CA TYR A 96 2.41 1.70 10.22
C TYR A 96 3.41 1.00 11.13
N PHE A 97 4.22 1.81 11.81
CA PHE A 97 4.96 1.42 13.00
C PHE A 97 4.11 1.68 14.24
N PHE A 98 4.23 0.81 15.23
CA PHE A 98 3.86 1.10 16.62
C PHE A 98 5.16 1.17 17.43
N ARG A 99 5.51 2.39 17.84
CA ARG A 99 6.82 2.73 18.41
C ARG A 99 7.92 2.28 17.43
N ASP A 100 8.76 1.33 17.83
CA ASP A 100 9.89 0.84 17.03
C ASP A 100 9.59 -0.46 16.27
N ARG A 101 8.36 -0.98 16.37
CA ARG A 101 7.96 -2.24 15.74
C ARG A 101 6.98 -2.01 14.60
N VAL A 102 7.12 -2.78 13.52
CA VAL A 102 6.12 -2.78 12.44
C VAL A 102 4.80 -3.32 12.98
N LEU A 103 3.79 -2.45 13.04
CA LEU A 103 2.41 -2.85 13.35
C LEU A 103 1.77 -3.47 12.12
N ARG A 104 2.07 -2.90 10.95
CA ARG A 104 1.59 -3.34 9.66
C ARG A 104 2.57 -2.94 8.56
N TYR A 105 3.01 -3.89 7.74
CA TYR A 105 3.84 -3.60 6.57
C TYR A 105 3.09 -2.70 5.58
N ALA A 106 3.84 -1.81 4.91
CA ALA A 106 3.28 -1.04 3.81
C ALA A 106 3.14 -1.95 2.59
N ARG A 107 1.93 -2.05 2.04
CA ARG A 107 1.71 -2.88 0.85
C ARG A 107 2.05 -2.04 -0.37
N VAL A 108 2.99 -2.52 -1.17
CA VAL A 108 3.56 -1.75 -2.27
C VAL A 108 3.49 -2.52 -3.58
N ALA A 109 3.47 -1.79 -4.67
CA ALA A 109 3.75 -2.32 -5.99
C ALA A 109 5.24 -2.16 -6.29
N VAL A 110 5.90 -3.21 -6.79
CA VAL A 110 7.33 -3.21 -7.10
C VAL A 110 7.54 -3.25 -8.62
N SER A 111 8.57 -2.56 -9.10
CA SER A 111 8.92 -2.55 -10.51
C SER A 111 9.56 -3.86 -10.93
N VAL A 112 9.16 -4.39 -12.09
CA VAL A 112 9.86 -5.49 -12.78
C VAL A 112 10.80 -5.00 -13.88
N GLY A 113 11.00 -3.68 -13.97
CA GLY A 113 11.71 -3.03 -15.08
C GLY A 113 10.77 -2.69 -16.25
N PRO A 114 11.32 -2.31 -17.41
CA PRO A 114 10.55 -1.98 -18.60
C PRO A 114 9.66 -3.15 -19.01
N GLN A 115 8.55 -2.89 -19.72
CA GLN A 115 7.80 -3.98 -20.35
C GLN A 115 8.68 -4.68 -21.38
N SER A 116 9.31 -5.78 -21.01
CA SER A 116 9.87 -6.73 -21.96
C SER A 116 8.70 -7.41 -22.64
N ASN A 117 8.36 -6.95 -23.83
CA ASN A 117 7.36 -7.58 -24.69
C ASN A 117 7.92 -8.94 -25.16
N HIS A 118 7.92 -9.95 -24.29
CA HIS A 118 8.26 -11.31 -24.68
C HIS A 118 7.09 -11.91 -25.44
N GLN A 119 7.08 -11.58 -26.72
CA GLN A 119 6.61 -12.45 -27.79
C GLN A 119 7.32 -13.79 -27.66
N SER A 120 6.60 -14.84 -27.28
CA SER A 120 7.07 -16.22 -27.48
C SER A 120 6.84 -16.58 -28.95
N LEU A 121 7.88 -16.52 -29.77
CA LEU A 121 7.99 -17.05 -31.12
C LEU A 121 9.25 -17.94 -31.16
N PRO A 122 9.39 -18.81 -32.17
CA PRO A 122 8.90 -20.19 -32.31
C PRO A 122 9.95 -21.24 -31.88
N SER A 123 9.53 -22.44 -31.47
CA SER A 123 10.46 -23.57 -31.27
C SER A 123 10.93 -24.16 -32.60
N GLU A 124 12.14 -23.74 -32.99
CA GLU A 124 13.22 -24.46 -33.68
C GLU A 124 12.90 -25.31 -34.93
N GLU A 125 13.34 -24.80 -36.09
CA GLU A 125 13.63 -25.56 -37.31
C GLU A 125 15.11 -25.93 -37.39
N SER A 126 15.42 -27.06 -38.07
CA SER A 126 16.73 -27.50 -38.64
C SER A 126 17.47 -28.55 -37.78
N THR A 127 17.85 -29.77 -38.21
CA THR A 127 18.03 -30.39 -39.54
C THR A 127 18.14 -31.93 -39.41
N SER A 128 17.58 -32.68 -40.36
CA SER A 128 18.31 -33.78 -41.03
C SER A 128 17.59 -34.17 -42.32
N ASN A 129 18.06 -33.65 -43.44
CA ASN A 129 17.79 -34.19 -44.77
C ASN A 129 18.84 -35.28 -45.09
N THR A 130 18.47 -36.18 -46.02
CA THR A 130 19.25 -37.28 -46.64
C THR A 130 19.30 -38.54 -45.75
N ASP A 131 18.68 -39.65 -46.13
CA ASP A 131 18.96 -40.37 -47.37
C ASP A 131 17.73 -40.89 -48.14
N ALA A 132 17.82 -40.73 -49.46
CA ALA A 132 17.15 -41.57 -50.42
C ALA A 132 17.84 -42.94 -50.51
N ASN A 133 17.05 -43.97 -50.86
CA ASN A 133 17.44 -45.20 -51.56
C ASN A 133 17.82 -46.43 -50.70
N ALA A 134 16.90 -47.40 -50.57
CA ALA A 134 17.08 -48.79 -51.00
C ALA A 134 15.88 -49.69 -50.61
N GLN A 135 15.39 -50.43 -51.63
CA GLN A 135 14.48 -51.59 -51.65
C GLN A 135 12.97 -51.34 -51.71
#